data_AF-A0A950QCH5-F1
#
_entry.id   AF-A0A950QCH5-F1
#
_cell.length_a   1.000
_cell.length_b   1.000
_cell.length_c   1.000
_cell.angle_alpha   90.00
_cell.angle_beta   90.00
_cell.angle_gamma   90.00
#
_symmetry.space_group_name_H-M   'P 1'
#
loop_
_entity.id
_entity.type
_entity.pdbx_description
1 polymer ?
#
loop_
_entity_poly.entity_id
_entity_poly.type
_entity_poly.pdbx_seq_one_letter_code
_entity_poly.pdbx_strand_id
1 'polypeptide(L)'
;HPFICGFDPTDRNAVDHVKRMLALFPNFWQGIGEIFTRHDDLTALSYEEPGRANHVALDPIYSLAAELGMPVCVHSDVTSVWETQNLIYLSEVVEALRKHPATKFVWCHAGVGRRLVVPTLVQELHRLLAAHKNLYVDLSWVVYDEYLVLNGQPRSNWLELIERFPDRFMIGSDVIASMTSYVSTMTRYYVILDALTPETAAKVARTNFLEILPKANVTAAAPTTRRHSPPDR
;
A
#
# COMPACT_ATOMS: atom_id res chain seq x y z
N HIS A 1 -2.56 13.76 -2.66
CA HIS A 1 -1.34 13.35 -1.94
C HIS A 1 -0.51 12.48 -2.87
N PRO A 2 0.54 13.02 -3.53
CA PRO A 2 1.25 12.32 -4.58
C PRO A 2 2.27 11.34 -4.02
N PHE A 3 2.34 10.15 -4.62
CA PHE A 3 3.27 9.08 -4.25
C PHE A 3 4.20 8.78 -5.42
N ILE A 4 5.45 8.41 -5.13
CA ILE A 4 6.44 8.05 -6.16
C ILE A 4 6.20 6.60 -6.59
N CYS A 5 5.74 6.40 -7.83
CA CYS A 5 5.56 5.08 -8.45
C CYS A 5 6.47 4.91 -9.68
N GLY A 6 6.37 3.75 -10.36
CA GLY A 6 6.99 3.55 -11.68
C GLY A 6 8.48 3.21 -11.67
N PHE A 7 8.96 2.51 -10.64
CA PHE A 7 10.31 1.94 -10.59
C PHE A 7 10.24 0.40 -10.44
N ASP A 8 11.31 -0.28 -10.86
CA ASP A 8 11.42 -1.73 -10.78
C ASP A 8 11.68 -2.18 -9.31
N PRO A 9 10.83 -3.02 -8.71
CA PRO A 9 10.99 -3.52 -7.35
C PRO A 9 12.15 -4.52 -7.19
N THR A 10 12.78 -4.94 -8.29
CA THR A 10 13.94 -5.85 -8.29
C THR A 10 15.28 -5.14 -8.49
N ASP A 11 15.27 -3.88 -8.94
CA ASP A 11 16.49 -3.08 -9.09
C ASP A 11 16.98 -2.54 -7.74
N ARG A 12 18.15 -3.03 -7.29
CA ARG A 12 18.80 -2.58 -6.05
C ARG A 12 19.19 -1.11 -6.06
N ASN A 13 19.21 -0.46 -7.22
CA ASN A 13 19.49 0.96 -7.39
C ASN A 13 18.22 1.82 -7.49
N ALA A 14 17.02 1.23 -7.45
CA ALA A 14 15.75 1.97 -7.51
C ALA A 14 15.67 3.04 -6.42
N VAL A 15 16.33 2.84 -5.27
CA VAL A 15 16.41 3.83 -4.19
C VAL A 15 17.07 5.13 -4.62
N ASP A 16 18.04 5.09 -5.52
CA ASP A 16 18.68 6.30 -6.04
C ASP A 16 17.77 7.04 -7.02
N HIS A 17 16.90 6.33 -7.74
CA HIS A 17 15.83 6.95 -8.50
C HIS A 17 14.82 7.65 -7.58
N VAL A 18 14.38 6.99 -6.50
CA VAL A 18 13.46 7.61 -5.52
C VAL A 18 14.08 8.85 -4.86
N LYS A 19 15.35 8.77 -4.43
CA LYS A 19 16.08 9.94 -3.89
C LYS A 19 16.17 11.08 -4.90
N ARG A 20 16.40 10.76 -6.18
CA ARG A 20 16.42 11.75 -7.26
C ARG A 20 15.05 12.43 -7.44
N MET A 21 13.96 11.67 -7.41
CA MET A 21 12.59 12.20 -7.49
C MET A 21 12.26 13.14 -6.32
N LEU A 22 12.69 12.77 -5.11
CA LEU A 22 12.57 13.61 -3.91
C LEU A 22 13.37 14.91 -4.03
N ALA A 23 14.58 14.85 -4.59
CA ALA A 23 15.43 16.02 -4.79
C ALA A 23 14.92 16.96 -5.89
N LEU A 24 14.33 16.41 -6.97
CA LEU A 24 13.76 17.18 -8.07
C LEU A 24 12.48 17.94 -7.65
N PHE A 25 11.68 17.34 -6.78
CA PHE A 25 10.41 17.92 -6.31
C PHE A 25 10.34 17.94 -4.78
N PRO A 26 11.11 18.84 -4.13
CA PRO A 26 11.16 18.90 -2.67
C PRO A 26 9.77 19.24 -2.09
N ASN A 27 9.38 18.54 -1.03
CA ASN A 27 8.09 18.67 -0.34
C ASN A 27 6.84 18.34 -1.18
N PHE A 28 6.99 17.85 -2.41
CA PHE A 28 5.86 17.45 -3.25
C PHE A 28 5.39 16.05 -2.88
N TRP A 29 6.30 15.07 -2.88
CA TRP A 29 6.00 13.67 -2.61
C TRP A 29 5.65 13.42 -1.15
N GLN A 30 4.66 12.57 -0.91
CA GLN A 30 4.14 12.26 0.42
C GLN A 30 4.06 10.77 0.71
N GLY A 31 4.57 9.93 -0.19
CA GLY A 31 4.57 8.48 -0.07
C GLY A 31 5.32 7.83 -1.23
N ILE A 32 5.50 6.51 -1.14
CA ILE A 32 6.14 5.69 -2.18
C ILE A 32 5.18 4.58 -2.58
N GLY A 33 5.11 4.29 -3.88
CA GLY A 33 4.21 3.33 -4.48
C GLY A 33 3.07 4.01 -5.27
N GLU A 34 2.15 3.25 -5.83
CA GLU A 34 2.00 1.80 -5.70
C GLU A 34 3.18 0.99 -6.26
N ILE A 35 3.77 0.14 -5.43
CA ILE A 35 4.83 -0.80 -5.83
C ILE A 35 4.15 -2.13 -6.18
N PHE A 36 4.19 -2.51 -7.46
CA PHE A 36 3.69 -3.81 -7.91
C PHE A 36 4.68 -4.91 -7.57
N THR A 37 4.23 -5.93 -6.84
CA THR A 37 5.01 -7.13 -6.51
C THR A 37 4.30 -8.37 -7.05
N ARG A 38 3.86 -9.33 -6.22
CA ARG A 38 3.04 -10.44 -6.71
C ARG A 38 1.69 -9.90 -7.14
N HIS A 39 1.34 -9.94 -8.41
CA HIS A 39 0.01 -9.57 -8.85
C HIS A 39 -0.44 -10.24 -10.14
N ASP A 40 -1.42 -11.15 -10.01
CA ASP A 40 -2.21 -11.77 -11.08
C ASP A 40 -1.37 -12.04 -12.36
N ASP A 41 -1.95 -11.85 -13.54
CA ASP A 41 -1.27 -11.99 -14.83
C ASP A 41 -0.31 -10.82 -15.09
N LEU A 42 -0.44 -9.69 -14.37
CA LEU A 42 0.33 -8.46 -14.61
C LEU A 42 1.81 -8.64 -14.32
N THR A 43 2.16 -9.34 -13.24
CA THR A 43 3.56 -9.63 -12.90
C THR A 43 3.92 -11.09 -13.10
N ALA A 44 2.95 -12.01 -13.16
CA ALA A 44 3.24 -13.43 -13.41
C ALA A 44 3.71 -13.69 -14.86
N LEU A 45 3.36 -12.83 -15.81
CA LEU A 45 3.76 -12.94 -17.22
C LEU A 45 5.01 -12.12 -17.58
N SER A 46 5.64 -11.47 -16.61
CA SER A 46 6.92 -10.79 -16.81
C SER A 46 8.04 -11.82 -17.02
N TYR A 47 8.97 -11.55 -17.95
CA TYR A 47 10.11 -12.43 -18.22
C TYR A 47 11.21 -12.36 -17.17
N GLU A 48 11.27 -11.25 -16.43
CA GLU A 48 12.28 -10.99 -15.40
C GLU A 48 11.87 -11.59 -14.05
N GLU A 49 12.73 -11.46 -13.05
CA GLU A 49 12.36 -11.87 -11.69
C GLU A 49 11.10 -11.13 -11.26
N PRO A 50 10.04 -11.83 -10.81
CA PRO A 50 8.85 -11.15 -10.32
C PRO A 50 9.17 -10.42 -9.01
N GLY A 51 8.72 -9.17 -8.90
CA GLY A 51 8.82 -8.40 -7.67
C GLY A 51 8.14 -9.12 -6.51
N ARG A 52 8.78 -9.10 -5.33
CA ARG A 52 8.26 -9.66 -4.08
C ARG A 52 8.31 -8.61 -3.00
N ALA A 53 7.33 -8.59 -2.09
CA ALA A 53 7.30 -7.61 -1.00
C ALA A 53 8.54 -7.70 -0.08
N ASN A 54 9.15 -8.87 0.08
CA ASN A 54 10.41 -9.07 0.81
C ASN A 54 11.67 -9.04 -0.07
N HIS A 55 11.58 -8.58 -1.31
CA HIS A 55 12.75 -8.54 -2.20
C HIS A 55 13.83 -7.60 -1.64
N VAL A 56 15.10 -8.03 -1.66
CA VAL A 56 16.22 -7.29 -1.05
C VAL A 56 16.43 -5.89 -1.65
N ALA A 57 16.01 -5.67 -2.89
CA ALA A 57 16.07 -4.36 -3.53
C ALA A 57 15.12 -3.33 -2.91
N LEU A 58 14.05 -3.79 -2.23
CA LEU A 58 13.10 -2.91 -1.55
C LEU A 58 13.55 -2.54 -0.13
N ASP A 59 14.53 -3.23 0.47
CA ASP A 59 15.00 -2.89 1.82
C ASP A 59 15.48 -1.42 1.95
N PRO A 60 16.28 -0.87 1.02
CA PRO A 60 16.70 0.52 1.09
C PRO A 60 15.53 1.50 0.85
N ILE A 61 14.53 1.10 0.06
CA ILE A 61 13.30 1.88 -0.17
C ILE A 61 12.50 1.99 1.12
N TYR A 62 12.26 0.87 1.79
CA TYR A 62 11.51 0.83 3.06
C TYR A 62 12.24 1.60 4.17
N SER A 63 13.56 1.46 4.25
CA SER A 63 14.39 2.21 5.20
C SER A 63 14.30 3.71 4.94
N LEU A 64 14.45 4.14 3.68
CA LEU A 64 14.28 5.54 3.29
C LEU A 64 12.88 6.06 3.60
N ALA A 65 11.83 5.27 3.34
CA ALA A 65 10.46 5.65 3.66
C ALA A 65 10.26 5.88 5.16
N ALA A 66 10.83 5.01 6.01
CA ALA A 66 10.81 5.17 7.46
C ALA A 66 11.53 6.45 7.92
N GLU A 67 12.73 6.73 7.37
CA GLU A 67 13.49 7.95 7.67
C GLU A 67 12.70 9.23 7.34
N LEU A 68 11.96 9.21 6.23
CA LEU A 68 11.16 10.34 5.76
C LEU A 68 9.76 10.40 6.38
N GLY A 69 9.37 9.38 7.16
CA GLY A 69 8.00 9.22 7.67
C GLY A 69 6.95 9.05 6.56
N MET A 70 7.36 8.60 5.39
CA MET A 70 6.51 8.35 4.22
C MET A 70 5.92 6.93 4.26
N PRO A 71 4.62 6.75 4.02
CA PRO A 71 4.04 5.43 3.85
C PRO A 71 4.44 4.82 2.51
N VAL A 72 4.43 3.48 2.46
CA VAL A 72 4.72 2.70 1.26
C VAL A 72 3.50 1.87 0.86
N CYS A 73 2.93 2.14 -0.31
CA CYS A 73 1.85 1.34 -0.89
C CYS A 73 2.45 0.15 -1.64
N VAL A 74 2.10 -1.06 -1.23
CA VAL A 74 2.55 -2.32 -1.84
C VAL A 74 1.35 -3.08 -2.37
N HIS A 75 1.34 -3.32 -3.68
CA HIS A 75 0.40 -4.21 -4.33
C HIS A 75 1.01 -5.61 -4.35
N SER A 76 0.46 -6.48 -3.51
CA SER A 76 0.91 -7.87 -3.41
C SER A 76 -0.30 -8.75 -3.15
N ASP A 77 -0.64 -9.63 -4.08
CA ASP A 77 -1.61 -10.68 -3.86
C ASP A 77 -1.13 -11.57 -2.71
N VAL A 78 -2.06 -11.98 -1.86
CA VAL A 78 -1.81 -12.86 -0.73
C VAL A 78 -1.52 -14.30 -1.17
N THR A 79 -1.97 -14.67 -2.37
CA THR A 79 -1.78 -16.00 -2.97
C THR A 79 -2.02 -15.97 -4.50
N SER A 80 -1.90 -17.11 -5.18
CA SER A 80 -2.24 -17.23 -6.60
C SER A 80 -3.72 -17.53 -6.82
N VAL A 81 -4.24 -17.18 -8.00
CA VAL A 81 -5.62 -17.50 -8.42
C VAL A 81 -5.95 -18.99 -8.45
N TRP A 82 -4.94 -19.87 -8.45
CA TRP A 82 -5.09 -21.33 -8.49
C TRP A 82 -5.03 -21.98 -7.10
N GLU A 83 -4.73 -21.20 -6.05
CA GLU A 83 -4.49 -21.72 -4.70
C GLU A 83 -5.05 -20.76 -3.66
N THR A 84 -6.37 -20.81 -3.45
CA THR A 84 -7.09 -19.93 -2.52
C THR A 84 -7.17 -20.48 -1.09
N GLN A 85 -6.70 -21.71 -0.86
CA GLN A 85 -6.69 -22.34 0.46
C GLN A 85 -5.37 -22.11 1.19
N ASN A 86 -4.25 -22.14 0.45
CA ASN A 86 -2.92 -21.89 0.97
C ASN A 86 -2.44 -20.50 0.56
N LEU A 87 -2.09 -19.65 1.52
CA LEU A 87 -1.66 -18.28 1.26
C LEU A 87 -0.18 -18.21 0.89
N ILE A 88 0.17 -18.73 -0.28
CA ILE A 88 1.57 -19.04 -0.64
C ILE A 88 2.48 -17.81 -0.75
N TYR A 89 1.93 -16.61 -0.96
CA TYR A 89 2.69 -15.36 -1.04
C TYR A 89 2.67 -14.53 0.24
N LEU A 90 1.83 -14.89 1.22
CA LEU A 90 1.66 -14.11 2.45
C LEU A 90 2.98 -13.92 3.22
N SER A 91 3.86 -14.92 3.19
CA SER A 91 5.16 -14.85 3.85
C SER A 91 6.01 -13.67 3.37
N GLU A 92 5.89 -13.28 2.10
CA GLU A 92 6.64 -12.17 1.50
C GLU A 92 6.25 -10.83 2.16
N VAL A 93 4.95 -10.59 2.36
CA VAL A 93 4.45 -9.37 3.05
C VAL A 93 4.80 -9.39 4.54
N VAL A 94 4.62 -10.54 5.20
CA VAL A 94 4.92 -10.70 6.64
C VAL A 94 6.40 -10.45 6.93
N GLU A 95 7.29 -10.94 6.09
CA GLU A 95 8.73 -10.72 6.25
C GLU A 95 9.11 -9.25 6.06
N ALA A 96 8.53 -8.57 5.07
CA ALA A 96 8.74 -7.13 4.86
C ALA A 96 8.29 -6.31 6.09
N LEU A 97 7.08 -6.56 6.59
CA LEU A 97 6.53 -5.92 7.79
C LEU A 97 7.42 -6.13 9.02
N ARG A 98 7.91 -7.36 9.22
CA ARG A 98 8.76 -7.73 10.36
C ARG A 98 10.15 -7.12 10.27
N LYS A 99 10.73 -7.07 9.08
CA LYS A 99 12.09 -6.56 8.85
C LYS A 99 12.16 -5.04 8.93
N HIS A 100 11.06 -4.35 8.59
CA HIS A 100 10.98 -2.89 8.54
C HIS A 100 9.87 -2.34 9.45
N PRO A 101 9.95 -2.57 10.79
CA PRO A 101 8.87 -2.20 11.71
C PRO A 101 8.63 -0.70 11.84
N ALA A 102 9.57 0.14 11.40
CA ALA A 102 9.45 1.60 11.40
C ALA A 102 8.76 2.15 10.14
N THR A 103 8.67 1.36 9.07
CA THR A 103 8.04 1.74 7.81
C THR A 103 6.55 1.48 7.90
N LYS A 104 5.72 2.47 7.54
CA LYS A 104 4.26 2.30 7.44
C LYS A 104 3.92 1.70 6.09
N PHE A 105 3.36 0.50 6.07
CA PHE A 105 2.94 -0.19 4.84
C PHE A 105 1.44 -0.03 4.63
N VAL A 106 1.03 0.38 3.43
CA VAL A 106 -0.36 0.28 2.97
C VAL A 106 -0.41 -0.91 2.03
N TRP A 107 -1.07 -1.98 2.46
CA TRP A 107 -1.29 -3.16 1.61
C TRP A 107 -2.48 -2.89 0.71
N CYS A 108 -2.22 -2.72 -0.58
CA CYS A 108 -3.24 -2.37 -1.56
C CYS A 108 -4.30 -3.46 -1.65
N HIS A 109 -5.57 -3.05 -1.70
CA HIS A 109 -6.72 -3.92 -1.89
C HIS A 109 -6.76 -5.13 -0.95
N ALA A 110 -6.25 -5.01 0.28
CA ALA A 110 -6.12 -6.11 1.24
C ALA A 110 -5.39 -7.37 0.70
N GLY A 111 -4.56 -7.21 -0.34
CA GLY A 111 -3.84 -8.30 -0.98
C GLY A 111 -4.70 -9.23 -1.83
N VAL A 112 -5.81 -8.73 -2.40
CA VAL A 112 -6.67 -9.52 -3.31
C VAL A 112 -6.89 -8.84 -4.65
N GLY A 113 -7.16 -9.68 -5.66
CA GLY A 113 -7.44 -9.28 -7.03
C GLY A 113 -8.75 -9.83 -7.59
N ARG A 114 -9.08 -9.46 -8.83
CA ARG A 114 -10.40 -9.70 -9.45
C ARG A 114 -10.81 -11.18 -9.50
N ARG A 115 -9.85 -12.10 -9.55
CA ARG A 115 -10.11 -13.56 -9.59
C ARG A 115 -9.70 -14.25 -8.30
N LEU A 116 -9.37 -13.49 -7.26
CA LEU A 116 -8.81 -14.01 -6.03
C LEU A 116 -9.74 -13.76 -4.85
N VAL A 117 -10.63 -14.73 -4.61
CA VAL A 117 -11.49 -14.76 -3.42
C VAL A 117 -10.92 -15.75 -2.40
N VAL A 118 -10.52 -15.22 -1.24
CA VAL A 118 -9.86 -15.92 -0.14
C VAL A 118 -10.84 -16.02 1.04
N PRO A 119 -11.41 -17.20 1.33
CA PRO A 119 -12.40 -17.36 2.38
C PRO A 119 -11.90 -16.97 3.78
N THR A 120 -10.61 -17.13 4.04
CA THR A 120 -9.94 -16.89 5.33
C THR A 120 -9.40 -15.46 5.48
N LEU A 121 -9.67 -14.56 4.52
CA LEU A 121 -9.03 -13.25 4.47
C LEU A 121 -9.26 -12.42 5.73
N VAL A 122 -10.49 -12.39 6.26
CA VAL A 122 -10.82 -11.60 7.46
C VAL A 122 -10.05 -12.11 8.69
N GLN A 123 -9.94 -13.43 8.85
CA GLN A 123 -9.18 -14.04 9.95
C GLN A 123 -7.68 -13.71 9.83
N GLU A 124 -7.13 -13.73 8.62
CA GLU A 124 -5.72 -13.42 8.39
C GLU A 124 -5.43 -11.93 8.57
N LEU A 125 -6.27 -11.04 8.05
CA LEU A 125 -6.15 -9.60 8.31
C LEU A 125 -6.22 -9.31 9.80
N HIS A 126 -7.15 -9.92 10.54
CA HIS A 126 -7.21 -9.76 12.00
C HIS A 126 -5.88 -10.18 12.66
N ARG A 127 -5.33 -11.34 12.29
CA ARG A 127 -4.04 -11.83 12.82
C ARG A 127 -2.89 -10.88 12.50
N LEU A 128 -2.81 -10.41 11.25
CA LEU A 128 -1.73 -9.54 10.77
C LEU A 128 -1.80 -8.15 11.39
N LEU A 129 -2.98 -7.53 11.44
CA LEU A 129 -3.19 -6.21 12.04
C LEU A 129 -2.91 -6.21 13.55
N ALA A 130 -3.22 -7.32 14.24
CA ALA A 130 -2.86 -7.48 15.65
C ALA A 130 -1.34 -7.61 15.86
N ALA A 131 -0.64 -8.29 14.95
CA ALA A 131 0.79 -8.55 15.06
C ALA A 131 1.68 -7.38 14.57
N HIS A 132 1.22 -6.61 13.58
CA HIS A 132 2.02 -5.62 12.87
C HIS A 132 1.36 -4.24 12.93
N LYS A 133 1.80 -3.41 13.90
CA LYS A 133 1.30 -2.04 14.08
C LYS A 133 1.57 -1.13 12.88
N ASN A 134 2.50 -1.50 12.02
CA ASN A 134 2.92 -0.76 10.85
C ASN A 134 2.20 -1.19 9.56
N LEU A 135 1.23 -2.11 9.65
CA LEU A 135 0.37 -2.53 8.54
C LEU A 135 -0.92 -1.70 8.50
N TYR A 136 -1.22 -1.14 7.35
CA TYR A 136 -2.47 -0.48 7.00
C TYR A 136 -3.06 -1.16 5.75
N VAL A 137 -4.36 -1.06 5.57
CA VAL A 137 -5.07 -1.73 4.48
C VAL A 137 -5.87 -0.70 3.69
N ASP A 138 -5.65 -0.70 2.38
CA ASP A 138 -6.50 0.01 1.44
C ASP A 138 -7.66 -0.90 1.00
N LEU A 139 -8.87 -0.34 1.02
CA LEU A 139 -10.13 -1.03 0.71
C LEU A 139 -10.60 -0.76 -0.73
N SER A 140 -9.78 -0.12 -1.56
CA SER A 140 -10.13 0.22 -2.94
C SER A 140 -10.30 -1.00 -3.86
N TRP A 141 -10.73 -0.72 -5.10
CA TRP A 141 -10.91 -1.72 -6.16
C TRP A 141 -11.95 -2.81 -5.84
N VAL A 142 -11.58 -4.08 -6.03
CA VAL A 142 -12.48 -5.25 -5.95
C VAL A 142 -12.91 -5.60 -4.53
N VAL A 143 -12.23 -5.07 -3.51
CA VAL A 143 -12.53 -5.37 -2.10
C VAL A 143 -13.99 -5.02 -1.77
N TYR A 144 -14.49 -3.90 -2.29
CA TYR A 144 -15.87 -3.50 -2.03
C TYR A 144 -16.89 -4.54 -2.50
N ASP A 145 -16.80 -4.97 -3.76
CA ASP A 145 -17.81 -5.82 -4.40
C ASP A 145 -17.69 -7.29 -3.95
N GLU A 146 -16.46 -7.77 -3.72
CA GLU A 146 -16.21 -9.17 -3.35
C GLU A 146 -16.32 -9.41 -1.83
N TYR A 147 -16.04 -8.39 -1.01
CA TYR A 147 -15.85 -8.58 0.44
C TYR A 147 -16.64 -7.64 1.33
N LEU A 148 -16.81 -6.37 0.97
CA LEU A 148 -17.45 -5.42 1.89
C LEU A 148 -18.98 -5.47 1.80
N VAL A 149 -19.53 -5.51 0.58
CA VAL A 149 -20.97 -5.37 0.35
C VAL A 149 -21.48 -6.50 -0.54
N LEU A 150 -22.45 -7.26 -0.04
CA LEU A 150 -23.14 -8.31 -0.79
C LEU A 150 -24.61 -7.94 -0.93
N ASN A 151 -25.12 -7.89 -2.16
CA ASN A 151 -26.52 -7.54 -2.45
C ASN A 151 -26.96 -6.20 -1.82
N GLY A 152 -26.06 -5.21 -1.81
CA GLY A 152 -26.31 -3.89 -1.23
C GLY A 152 -26.27 -3.84 0.31
N GLN A 153 -25.93 -4.94 0.98
CA GLN A 153 -25.82 -5.02 2.42
C GLN A 153 -24.36 -5.20 2.86
N PRO A 154 -23.89 -4.44 3.87
CA PRO A 154 -22.53 -4.59 4.38
C PRO A 154 -22.36 -5.94 5.08
N ARG A 155 -21.19 -6.57 4.92
CA ARG A 155 -20.87 -7.85 5.57
C ARG A 155 -20.39 -7.62 7.00
N SER A 156 -21.07 -8.24 7.96
CA SER A 156 -20.83 -8.02 9.40
C SER A 156 -19.41 -8.32 9.84
N ASN A 157 -18.81 -9.39 9.32
CA ASN A 157 -17.43 -9.77 9.64
C ASN A 157 -16.39 -8.71 9.24
N TRP A 158 -16.64 -7.94 8.17
CA TRP A 158 -15.79 -6.82 7.78
C TRP A 158 -16.04 -5.57 8.61
N LEU A 159 -17.30 -5.27 8.95
CA LEU A 159 -17.62 -4.19 9.88
C LEU A 159 -16.95 -4.42 11.24
N GLU A 160 -17.05 -5.64 11.79
CA GLU A 160 -16.40 -6.03 13.03
C GLU A 160 -14.88 -5.90 12.97
N LEU A 161 -14.26 -6.30 11.85
CA LEU A 161 -12.82 -6.15 11.66
C LEU A 161 -12.39 -4.68 11.63
N ILE A 162 -13.12 -3.84 10.90
CA ILE A 162 -12.85 -2.41 10.77
C ILE A 162 -13.02 -1.71 12.12
N GLU A 163 -14.11 -1.99 12.85
CA GLU A 163 -14.33 -1.46 14.20
C GLU A 163 -13.27 -1.93 15.21
N ARG A 164 -12.75 -3.15 15.03
CA ARG A 164 -11.67 -3.66 15.90
C ARG A 164 -10.34 -2.96 15.68
N PHE A 165 -10.06 -2.51 14.46
CA PHE A 165 -8.84 -1.81 14.08
C PHE A 165 -9.17 -0.50 13.35
N PRO A 166 -9.83 0.46 14.01
CA PRO A 166 -10.44 1.62 13.36
C PRO A 166 -9.41 2.58 12.76
N ASP A 167 -8.14 2.44 13.15
CA ASP A 167 -7.00 3.24 12.72
C ASP A 167 -6.14 2.56 11.63
N ARG A 168 -6.62 1.45 11.04
CA ARG A 168 -5.83 0.62 10.10
C ARG A 168 -6.39 0.54 8.68
N PHE A 169 -7.59 1.03 8.43
CA PHE A 169 -8.24 0.95 7.10
C PHE A 169 -8.43 2.32 6.46
N MET A 170 -8.40 2.37 5.13
CA MET A 170 -8.76 3.56 4.35
C MET A 170 -9.48 3.17 3.07
N ILE A 171 -10.38 4.03 2.60
CA ILE A 171 -11.02 3.87 1.29
C ILE A 171 -10.19 4.54 0.20
N GLY A 172 -10.28 3.98 -1.00
CA GLY A 172 -9.69 4.55 -2.21
C GLY A 172 -10.56 4.21 -3.42
N SER A 173 -10.31 4.91 -4.52
CA SER A 173 -11.06 4.74 -5.76
C SER A 173 -10.47 3.69 -6.69
N ASP A 174 -9.15 3.51 -6.68
CA ASP A 174 -8.41 2.76 -7.71
C ASP A 174 -8.80 3.13 -9.16
N VAL A 175 -9.05 4.43 -9.39
CA VAL A 175 -9.44 4.93 -10.70
C VAL A 175 -8.20 5.27 -11.52
N ILE A 176 -8.06 4.60 -12.66
CA ILE A 176 -6.92 4.74 -13.58
C ILE A 176 -7.35 5.49 -14.84
N ALA A 177 -6.47 6.38 -15.33
CA ALA A 177 -6.58 7.16 -16.57
C ALA A 177 -7.74 8.17 -16.69
N SER A 178 -8.97 7.83 -16.26
CA SER A 178 -10.15 8.69 -16.41
C SER A 178 -10.91 8.85 -15.10
N MET A 179 -11.24 10.09 -14.73
CA MET A 179 -11.98 10.41 -13.50
C MET A 179 -13.50 10.27 -13.60
N THR A 180 -14.04 9.80 -14.73
CA THR A 180 -15.49 9.74 -14.97
C THR A 180 -16.24 8.92 -13.90
N SER A 181 -15.67 7.80 -13.44
CA SER A 181 -16.28 6.94 -12.42
C SER A 181 -15.92 7.33 -10.98
N TYR A 182 -15.03 8.31 -10.77
CA TYR A 182 -14.49 8.64 -9.44
C TYR A 182 -15.58 8.91 -8.41
N VAL A 183 -16.54 9.78 -8.74
CA VAL A 183 -17.61 10.16 -7.81
C VAL A 183 -18.45 8.93 -7.45
N SER A 184 -18.93 8.17 -8.44
CA SER A 184 -19.74 6.96 -8.19
C SER A 184 -18.97 5.90 -7.40
N THR A 185 -17.68 5.73 -7.65
CA THR A 185 -16.83 4.78 -6.93
C THR A 185 -16.61 5.20 -5.49
N MET A 186 -16.48 6.50 -5.20
CA MET A 186 -16.32 6.97 -3.82
C MET A 186 -17.64 6.97 -3.06
N THR A 187 -18.75 7.37 -3.66
CA THR A 187 -20.04 7.46 -2.97
C THR A 187 -20.64 6.11 -2.61
N ARG A 188 -20.26 5.02 -3.30
CA ARG A 188 -20.73 3.67 -2.92
C ARG A 188 -20.28 3.26 -1.51
N TYR A 189 -19.14 3.78 -1.03
CA TYR A 189 -18.66 3.48 0.33
C TYR A 189 -19.58 3.99 1.43
N TYR A 190 -20.53 4.89 1.15
CA TYR A 190 -21.53 5.32 2.14
C TYR A 190 -22.28 4.14 2.75
N VAL A 191 -22.53 3.06 2.00
CA VAL A 191 -23.16 1.83 2.51
C VAL A 191 -22.39 1.24 3.70
N ILE A 192 -21.05 1.24 3.64
CA ILE A 192 -20.20 0.73 4.72
C ILE A 192 -20.01 1.80 5.80
N LEU A 193 -19.76 3.05 5.40
CA LEU A 193 -19.50 4.14 6.34
C LEU A 193 -20.71 4.42 7.25
N ASP A 194 -21.93 4.34 6.72
CA ASP A 194 -23.18 4.53 7.49
C ASP A 194 -23.45 3.37 8.47
N ALA A 195 -22.84 2.20 8.23
CA ALA A 195 -22.97 1.02 9.08
C ALA A 195 -21.91 0.96 10.20
N LEU A 196 -20.87 1.81 10.12
CA LEU A 196 -19.83 1.96 11.15
C LEU A 196 -20.24 3.02 12.19
N THR A 197 -19.58 3.00 13.34
CA THR A 197 -19.66 4.10 14.29
C THR A 197 -19.16 5.40 13.65
N PRO A 198 -19.71 6.58 14.03
CA PRO A 198 -19.31 7.85 13.43
C PRO A 198 -17.81 8.13 13.53
N GLU A 199 -17.16 7.69 14.62
CA GLU A 199 -15.71 7.85 14.80
C GLU A 199 -14.91 6.98 13.82
N THR A 200 -15.25 5.69 13.71
CA THR A 200 -14.60 4.75 12.81
C THR A 200 -14.83 5.15 11.35
N ALA A 201 -16.05 5.55 10.99
CA ALA A 201 -16.38 6.05 9.65
C ALA A 201 -15.52 7.25 9.25
N ALA A 202 -15.36 8.25 10.13
CA ALA A 202 -14.51 9.42 9.86
C ALA A 202 -13.02 9.05 9.69
N LYS A 203 -12.55 8.07 10.46
CA LYS A 203 -11.19 7.52 10.35
C LYS A 203 -10.94 6.86 9.02
N VAL A 204 -11.80 5.92 8.65
CA VAL A 204 -11.73 5.15 7.40
C VAL A 204 -11.90 6.03 6.16
N ALA A 205 -12.82 6.99 6.21
CA ALA A 205 -13.10 7.88 5.09
C ALA A 205 -11.99 8.92 4.83
N ARG A 206 -11.20 9.28 5.85
CA ARG A 206 -10.25 10.40 5.73
C ARG A 206 -9.08 10.34 6.69
N THR A 207 -9.33 10.27 8.00
CA THR A 207 -8.31 10.62 9.00
C THR A 207 -7.12 9.67 8.99
N ASN A 208 -7.35 8.36 8.83
CA ASN A 208 -6.28 7.35 8.85
C ASN A 208 -5.25 7.62 7.74
N PHE A 209 -5.71 7.91 6.53
CA PHE A 209 -4.81 8.22 5.42
C PHE A 209 -3.99 9.49 5.70
N LEU A 210 -4.60 10.55 6.25
CA LEU A 210 -3.88 11.78 6.55
C LEU A 210 -2.85 11.63 7.68
N GLU A 211 -3.12 10.77 8.66
CA GLU A 211 -2.22 10.54 9.81
C GLU A 211 -0.96 9.75 9.45
N ILE A 212 -1.00 8.93 8.39
CA ILE A 212 0.17 8.15 7.98
C ILE A 212 1.16 8.96 7.14
N LEU A 213 0.73 10.07 6.53
CA LEU A 213 1.56 10.93 5.69
C LEU A 213 2.69 11.62 6.48
N PRO A 214 3.77 12.04 5.80
CA PRO A 214 4.82 12.81 6.43
C PRO A 214 4.26 14.13 6.95
N LYS A 215 4.59 14.48 8.19
CA LYS A 215 4.28 15.81 8.73
C LYS A 215 5.09 16.82 7.92
N ALA A 216 4.45 17.91 7.47
CA ALA A 216 5.08 18.94 6.65
C ALA A 216 6.29 19.52 7.39
N ASN A 217 7.50 18.98 7.13
CA ASN A 217 8.82 19.48 7.57
C ASN A 217 10.01 18.57 7.16
N VAL A 218 9.91 17.71 6.14
CA VAL A 218 11.05 16.86 5.74
C VAL A 218 11.76 17.46 4.53
N THR A 219 12.58 18.49 4.76
CA THR A 219 13.61 18.88 3.78
C THR A 219 14.64 17.76 3.72
N ALA A 220 14.56 16.93 2.67
CA ALA A 220 15.69 16.11 2.28
C ALA A 220 16.86 17.05 1.96
N ALA A 221 17.89 17.05 2.79
CA ALA A 221 19.09 17.83 2.54
C ALA A 221 19.65 17.42 1.17
N ALA A 222 19.83 18.39 0.27
CA ALA A 222 20.40 18.14 -1.05
C ALA A 222 21.77 17.46 -0.90
N PRO A 223 22.08 16.43 -1.71
CA PRO A 223 23.40 15.82 -1.66
C PRO A 223 24.45 16.88 -2.02
N THR A 224 25.39 17.12 -1.11
CA THR A 224 26.56 17.95 -1.36
C THR A 224 27.34 17.36 -2.54
N THR A 225 27.22 17.99 -3.70
CA THR A 225 28.06 17.69 -4.84
C THR A 225 29.49 18.14 -4.51
N ARG A 226 30.35 17.21 -4.10
CA ARG A 226 31.80 17.42 -4.23
C ARG A 226 32.07 17.46 -5.73
N ARG A 227 32.17 18.66 -6.30
CA ARG A 227 32.71 18.85 -7.64
C ARG A 227 34.14 18.32 -7.60
N HIS A 228 34.42 17.27 -8.36
CA HIS A 228 35.78 16.94 -8.72
C HIS A 228 36.34 18.12 -9.52
N SER A 229 37.32 18.81 -8.96
CA SER A 229 38.14 19.75 -9.71
C SER A 229 38.85 18.98 -10.84
N PRO A 230 38.88 19.50 -12.08
CA PRO A 230 39.65 18.88 -13.14
C PRO A 230 41.15 18.92 -12.78
N PRO A 231 41.96 17.95 -13.25
CA PRO A 231 43.39 17.98 -13.02
C PRO A 231 43.99 19.18 -13.75
N ASP A 232 44.87 19.91 -13.04
CA ASP A 232 45.68 20.97 -13.63
C ASP A 232 46.58 20.39 -14.73
N ARG A 233 46.76 21.19 -15.78
CA ARG A 233 47.46 20.87 -17.04
C ARG A 233 48.91 20.46 -16.85
#